data_AF-A0AAW2K954-F1
#
_entry.id   AF-A0AAW2K954-F1
#
_cell.length_a   1.000
_cell.length_b   1.000
_cell.length_c   1.000
_cell.angle_alpha   90.00
_cell.angle_beta   90.00
_cell.angle_gamma   90.00
#
_symmetry.space_group_name_H-M   'P 1'
#
loop_
_entity.id
_entity.type
_entity.pdbx_description
1 polymer ?
#
loop_
_entity_poly.entity_id
_entity_poly.type
_entity_poly.pdbx_seq_one_letter_code
_entity_poly.pdbx_strand_id
1 'polypeptide(L)' 'MDQSEDFTSVGEEQKVCHLQRSIYGLKQASKLEHTFDEVVRGYDFIKNEHDPCVYKKVNGSSVVYVALYQ' A
#
# COMPACT_ATOMS: atom_id res chain seq x y z
N MET A 1 -3.77 4.92 -22.78
CA MET A 1 -4.68 4.42 -21.74
C MET A 1 -6.01 5.04 -22.07
N ASP A 2 -7.00 4.21 -22.35
CA ASP A 2 -8.37 4.65 -22.48
C ASP A 2 -9.06 4.46 -21.13
N GLN A 3 -9.98 5.37 -20.82
CA GLN A 3 -10.80 5.30 -19.63
C GLN A 3 -11.70 4.05 -19.74
N SER A 4 -11.82 3.28 -18.66
CA SER A 4 -12.70 2.10 -18.64
C SER A 4 -14.14 2.54 -18.87
N GLU A 5 -14.90 1.77 -19.65
CA GLU A 5 -16.27 2.09 -20.08
C GLU A 5 -17.21 2.38 -18.90
N ASP A 6 -16.96 1.76 -17.73
CA ASP A 6 -17.75 1.93 -16.51
C ASP A 6 -17.41 3.20 -15.71
N PHE A 7 -16.31 3.88 -16.04
CA PHE A 7 -15.83 5.10 -15.38
C PHE A 7 -15.92 6.34 -16.28
N THR A 8 -16.51 6.21 -17.46
CA THR A 8 -16.63 7.29 -18.44
C THR A 8 -17.93 8.07 -18.21
N SER A 9 -17.81 9.32 -17.78
CA SER A 9 -18.94 10.27 -17.79
C SER A 9 -18.98 11.00 -19.14
N VAL A 10 -20.18 11.15 -19.72
CA VAL A 10 -20.38 11.80 -21.03
C VAL A 10 -19.76 13.21 -21.02
N GLY A 11 -18.75 13.43 -21.86
CA GLY A 11 -18.01 14.69 -21.96
C GLY A 11 -16.71 14.78 -21.12
N GLU A 12 -16.39 13.76 -20.33
CA GLU A 12 -15.15 13.68 -19.52
C GLU A 12 -14.21 12.54 -19.95
N GLU A 13 -14.48 11.94 -21.10
CA GLU A 13 -13.82 10.74 -21.67
C GLU A 13 -12.30 10.88 -21.86
N GLN A 14 -11.82 12.13 -21.87
CA GLN A 14 -10.40 12.46 -22.03
C GLN A 14 -9.72 12.84 -20.72
N LYS A 15 -10.42 12.79 -19.58
CA LYS A 15 -9.86 13.11 -18.25
C LYS A 15 -9.08 11.92 -17.66
N VAL A 16 -8.11 11.43 -18.41
CA VAL A 16 -7.17 10.41 -17.93
C VAL A 16 -5.88 11.06 -17.41
N CYS A 17 -5.45 10.66 -16.23
CA CYS A 17 -4.17 11.10 -15.68
C CYS A 17 -3.01 10.35 -16.34
N HIS A 18 -2.21 11.08 -17.13
CA HIS A 18 -1.02 10.53 -17.74
C HIS A 18 0.16 10.58 -16.76
N LEU A 19 0.63 9.40 -16.35
CA LEU A 19 1.83 9.30 -15.55
C LEU A 19 3.06 9.59 -16.42
N GLN A 20 3.75 10.71 -16.16
CA GLN A 20 4.89 11.17 -16.97
C GLN A 20 6.18 10.35 -16.77
N ARG A 21 6.28 9.63 -15.66
CA ARG A 21 7.37 8.70 -15.36
C ARG A 21 6.78 7.48 -14.69
N SER A 22 7.04 6.29 -15.23
CA SER A 22 6.77 5.06 -14.49
C SER A 22 7.45 5.18 -13.12
N ILE A 23 6.69 4.97 -12.04
CA ILE A 23 7.29 4.79 -10.72
C ILE A 23 8.12 3.52 -10.86
N TYR A 24 9.43 3.68 -10.98
CA TYR A 24 10.37 2.67 -11.49
C TYR A 24 10.10 1.26 -10.94
N GLY A 25 10.13 0.25 -11.83
CA GLY A 25 10.39 -1.14 -11.47
C GLY A 25 9.52 -1.71 -10.35
N LEU A 26 8.19 -1.62 -10.48
CA LEU A 26 7.22 -2.30 -9.63
C LEU A 26 7.36 -3.83 -9.77
N LYS A 27 8.46 -4.38 -9.24
CA LYS A 27 8.64 -5.80 -9.03
C LYS A 27 7.94 -6.09 -7.72
N GLN A 28 6.68 -6.52 -7.85
CA GLN A 28 5.81 -6.90 -6.75
C GLN A 28 6.62 -7.69 -5.71
N ALA A 29 6.89 -7.08 -4.56
CA ALA A 29 7.64 -7.69 -3.48
C ALA A 29 6.73 -8.61 -2.65
N SER A 30 5.86 -9.40 -3.31
CA SER A 30 4.88 -10.27 -2.67
C SER A 30 5.52 -11.31 -1.75
N LYS A 31 6.80 -11.62 -1.96
CA LYS A 31 7.53 -12.64 -1.21
C LYS A 31 8.03 -12.17 0.16
N LEU A 32 8.20 -10.85 0.36
CA LEU A 32 8.70 -10.31 1.63
C LEU A 32 7.61 -10.06 2.66
N GLU A 33 6.33 -9.93 2.25
CA GLU A 33 5.23 -9.61 3.16
C GLU A 33 5.03 -10.69 4.24
N HIS A 34 5.06 -11.97 3.86
CA HIS A 34 4.85 -13.07 4.81
C HIS A 34 5.98 -13.18 5.84
N THR A 35 7.24 -13.12 5.38
CA THR A 35 8.40 -13.16 6.28
C THR A 35 8.45 -11.91 7.16
N PHE A 36 8.01 -10.75 6.65
CA PHE A 36 7.97 -9.52 7.44
C PHE A 36 6.88 -9.56 8.51
N ASP A 37 5.68 -10.08 8.20
CA ASP A 37 4.59 -10.25 9.17
C ASP A 37 5.04 -11.10 10.37
N GLU A 38 5.66 -12.25 10.11
CA GLU A 38 6.18 -13.14 11.15
C GLU A 38 7.21 -12.44 12.06
N VAL A 39 8.17 -11.73 11.45
CA VAL A 39 9.21 -11.01 12.19
C VAL A 39 8.63 -9.86 13.02
N VAL A 40 7.77 -9.04 12.42
CA VAL A 40 7.22 -7.84 13.07
C VAL A 40 6.24 -8.21 14.19
N ARG A 41 5.44 -9.26 14.02
CA ARG A 41 4.62 -9.83 15.11
C ARG A 41 5.47 -10.39 16.26
N GLY A 42 6.65 -10.94 15.96
CA GLY A 42 7.62 -11.34 16.98
C GLY A 42 8.14 -10.19 17.86
N TYR A 43 8.04 -8.95 17.37
CA TYR A 43 8.33 -7.73 18.13
C TYR A 43 7.07 -7.09 18.74
N ASP A 44 5.98 -7.82 18.96
CA ASP A 44 4.71 -7.33 19.53
C ASP A 44 4.01 -6.22 18.72
N PHE A 45 4.29 -6.11 17.43
CA PHE A 45 3.52 -5.24 16.57
C PHE A 45 2.20 -5.90 16.18
N ILE A 46 1.16 -5.09 16.12
CA ILE A 46 -0.19 -5.49 15.73
C ILE A 46 -0.45 -4.96 14.32
N LYS A 47 -0.87 -5.84 13.42
CA LYS A 47 -1.26 -5.49 12.06
C LYS A 47 -2.53 -4.65 12.08
N ASN A 48 -2.57 -3.59 11.29
CA ASN A 48 -3.74 -2.72 11.21
C ASN A 48 -4.87 -3.43 10.43
N GLU A 49 -6.11 -3.28 10.89
CA GLU A 49 -7.27 -3.95 10.28
C GLU A 49 -7.64 -3.38 8.92
N HIS A 50 -7.46 -2.07 8.74
CA HIS A 50 -7.78 -1.38 7.49
C HIS A 50 -6.65 -1.40 6.46
N ASP A 51 -5.41 -1.53 6.91
CA ASP A 51 -4.23 -1.50 6.04
C ASP A 51 -3.27 -2.62 6.43
N PRO A 52 -3.27 -3.75 5.71
CA PRO A 52 -2.40 -4.89 6.00
C PRO A 52 -0.91 -4.58 5.80
N CYS A 53 -0.54 -3.44 5.22
CA CYS A 53 0.85 -3.01 5.12
C CYS A 53 1.30 -2.19 6.33
N VAL A 54 0.39 -1.82 7.23
CA VAL A 54 0.68 -0.98 8.41
C VAL A 54 0.64 -1.80 9.69
N TYR A 55 1.65 -1.61 10.52
CA TYR A 55 1.82 -2.25 11.82
C TYR A 55 1.98 -1.19 12.91
N LYS A 56 1.43 -1.46 14.09
CA LYS A 56 1.46 -0.57 15.24
C LYS A 56 1.99 -1.29 16.46
N LYS A 57 2.91 -0.66 17.19
CA LYS A 57 3.30 -1.06 18.56
C LYS A 57 3.11 0.09 19.52
N VAL A 58 2.55 -0.19 20.69
CA VAL A 58 2.42 0.76 21.80
C VAL A 58 3.40 0.35 22.89
N ASN A 59 4.25 1.27 23.32
CA ASN A 59 5.18 1.06 24.42
C ASN A 59 5.03 2.23 25.41
N GLY A 60 4.18 2.04 26.43
CA GLY A 60 3.82 3.09 27.38
C GLY A 60 3.13 4.27 26.68
N SER A 61 3.76 5.45 26.74
CA SER A 61 3.29 6.68 26.09
C SER A 61 3.73 6.81 24.62
N SER A 62 4.60 5.91 24.13
CA SER A 62 5.13 5.97 22.77
C SER A 62 4.38 5.01 21.85
N VAL A 63 4.11 5.46 20.62
CA VAL A 63 3.52 4.65 19.57
C VAL A 63 4.46 4.64 18.37
N VAL A 64 4.74 3.44 17.86
CA VAL A 64 5.57 3.24 16.67
C VAL A 64 4.69 2.67 15.57
N TYR A 65 4.78 3.27 14.38
CA TYR A 65 4.12 2.79 13.17
C TYR A 65 5.18 2.33 12.17
N VAL A 66 4.93 1.19 11.56
CA VAL A 66 5.76 0.63 10.48
C VAL A 66 4.86 0.38 9.29
N ALA A 67 5.16 1.01 8.16
CA ALA A 67 4.41 0.83 6.92
C ALA A 67 5.32 0.19 5.86
N LEU A 68 4.85 -0.90 5.27
CA LEU A 68 5.46 -1.53 4.10
C LEU A 68 5.01 -0.78 2.85
N TYR A 69 5.97 -0.32 2.06
CA TYR A 69 5.69 0.20 0.73
C TYR A 69 5.80 -0.94 -0.29
N GLN A 70 4.69 -1.22 -0.98
CA GLN A 70 4.58 -2.29 -1.98
C GLN A 70 4.86 -1.79 -3.40
#